data_AF-A0A4P8R1R0-F1
#
_entry.id   AF-A0A4P8R1R0-F1
#
_cell.length_a   1.000
_cell.length_b   1.000
_cell.length_c   1.000
_cell.angle_alpha   90.00
_cell.angle_beta   90.00
_cell.angle_gamma   90.00
#
_symmetry.space_group_name_H-M   'P 1'
#
loop_
_entity.id
_entity.type
_entity.pdbx_description
1 polymer ?
#
loop_
_entity_poly.entity_id
_entity_poly.type
_entity_poly.pdbx_seq_one_letter_code
_entity_poly.pdbx_strand_id
1 'polypeptide(L)'
;MGHCVSKSSAPGFIPVSGGGIEGSASTSSGSTSWSNVVSNIKNPDGDSRVDTLIDMIGMIYDASKTLRERVNRVDREGGVSLRIVPDSDIGQSFGHAETRFPSREAVIAESTAQNAKGNYFRPLNIMLLELSNMSRAAEFKQVRDKFSQGLAGPERTAHDSEKVEYQTALDMGRYYKEAKSVIQSLDYGSPSLWVLDEYEDPRYSTFDAYFRTMCETGHTDAYRNNLQRYIDEHR
;
A
#
# COMPACT_ATOMS: atom_id res chain seq x y z
N MET A 1 -2.60 -6.45 -26.22
CA MET A 1 -3.26 -6.93 -24.99
C MET A 1 -2.72 -8.33 -24.69
N GLY A 2 -1.70 -8.42 -23.84
CA GLY A 2 -1.15 -9.70 -23.41
C GLY A 2 -1.97 -10.23 -22.23
N HIS A 3 -2.64 -11.37 -22.41
CA HIS A 3 -3.37 -12.01 -21.31
C HIS A 3 -2.38 -12.46 -20.24
N CYS A 4 -2.46 -11.88 -19.04
CA CYS A 4 -1.83 -12.44 -17.85
C CYS A 4 -2.41 -13.83 -17.60
N VAL A 5 -1.64 -14.89 -17.85
CA VAL A 5 -2.09 -16.26 -17.63
C VAL A 5 -1.89 -16.61 -16.17
N SER A 6 -2.98 -16.66 -15.39
CA SER A 6 -2.96 -17.31 -14.08
C SER A 6 -2.83 -18.82 -14.28
N LYS A 7 -1.61 -19.35 -14.12
CA LYS A 7 -1.35 -20.79 -14.08
C LYS A 7 -0.82 -21.16 -12.70
N SER A 8 -1.74 -21.43 -11.78
CA SER A 8 -1.44 -22.13 -10.54
C SER A 8 -1.73 -23.62 -10.73
N SER A 9 -0.68 -24.43 -10.83
CA SER A 9 -0.78 -25.89 -10.76
C SER A 9 0.37 -26.46 -9.92
N ALA A 10 0.02 -27.28 -8.92
CA ALA A 10 0.78 -28.34 -8.21
C ALA A 10 0.67 -28.23 -6.66
N PRO A 11 0.75 -29.35 -5.88
CA PRO A 11 -0.37 -29.93 -5.12
C PRO A 11 -0.17 -29.88 -3.59
N GLY A 12 -1.20 -30.31 -2.84
CA GLY A 12 -1.37 -30.05 -1.40
C GLY A 12 -0.91 -31.10 -0.36
N PHE A 13 -1.24 -30.74 0.90
CA PHE A 13 -1.25 -31.48 2.18
C PHE A 13 0.12 -31.84 2.81
N ILE A 14 0.34 -31.77 4.15
CA ILE A 14 -0.42 -32.34 5.30
C ILE A 14 -0.29 -31.43 6.57
N PRO A 15 -1.30 -31.35 7.48
CA PRO A 15 -1.23 -30.61 8.74
C PRO A 15 -0.68 -31.45 9.92
N VAL A 16 -0.04 -30.79 10.90
CA VAL A 16 0.23 -31.36 12.22
C VAL A 16 -0.29 -30.41 13.30
N SER A 17 -1.26 -30.89 14.07
CA SER A 17 -1.75 -30.27 15.31
C SER A 17 -0.89 -30.73 16.50
N GLY A 18 -0.67 -29.84 17.48
CA GLY A 18 -0.33 -30.26 18.84
C GLY A 18 0.46 -29.24 19.66
N GLY A 19 -0.14 -28.79 20.77
CA GLY A 19 0.58 -28.32 21.95
C GLY A 19 0.43 -26.83 22.25
N GLY A 20 -0.46 -26.50 23.19
CA GLY A 20 -0.59 -25.15 23.74
C GLY A 20 0.54 -24.77 24.69
N ILE A 21 0.53 -23.51 25.11
CA ILE A 21 0.76 -23.04 26.49
C ILE A 21 0.15 -21.64 26.56
N GLU A 22 -0.75 -21.45 27.52
CA GLU A 22 -1.26 -20.15 27.95
C GLU A 22 -0.12 -19.28 28.44
N GLY A 23 -0.03 -18.07 27.89
CA GLY A 23 0.83 -17.02 28.40
C GLY A 23 0.09 -15.71 28.26
N SER A 24 -0.60 -15.30 29.32
CA SER A 24 -1.16 -13.96 29.45
C SER A 24 -0.04 -12.92 29.39
N ALA A 25 0.27 -12.49 28.17
CA ALA A 25 1.01 -11.26 27.95
C ALA A 25 0.03 -10.11 28.14
N SER A 26 0.10 -9.49 29.32
CA SER A 26 -0.43 -8.15 29.56
C SER A 26 0.19 -7.19 28.54
N THR A 27 -0.49 -6.98 27.41
CA THR A 27 -0.11 -5.97 26.44
C THR A 27 -0.61 -4.64 26.99
N SER A 28 0.29 -3.89 27.62
CA SER A 28 0.10 -2.47 27.85
C SER A 28 0.06 -1.77 26.49
N SER A 29 -1.09 -1.78 25.82
CA SER A 29 -1.33 -0.96 24.63
C SER A 29 -1.51 0.48 25.10
N GLY A 30 -0.40 1.13 25.46
CA GLY A 30 -0.36 2.59 25.49
C GLY A 30 -0.78 3.07 24.10
N SER A 31 -1.89 3.80 24.02
CA SER A 31 -2.36 4.36 22.77
C SER A 31 -1.31 5.33 22.24
N THR A 32 -0.53 4.93 21.24
CA THR A 32 0.40 5.85 20.56
C THR A 32 -0.43 6.93 19.88
N SER A 33 -0.37 8.16 20.38
CA SER A 33 -1.03 9.30 19.77
C SER A 33 -0.40 9.65 18.42
N TRP A 34 -1.20 10.19 17.50
CA TRP A 34 -0.71 10.65 16.20
C TRP A 34 0.54 11.54 16.30
N SER A 35 0.59 12.42 17.30
CA SER A 35 1.72 13.31 17.58
C SER A 35 3.06 12.61 17.76
N ASN A 36 3.07 11.36 18.25
CA ASN A 36 4.30 10.61 18.46
C ASN A 36 4.78 9.98 17.15
N VAL A 37 3.84 9.51 16.34
CA VAL A 37 4.09 8.79 15.08
C VAL A 37 4.43 9.76 13.94
N VAL A 38 3.75 10.91 13.89
CA VAL A 38 3.91 11.89 12.82
C VAL A 38 5.34 12.43 12.74
N SER A 39 6.09 12.44 13.84
CA SER A 39 7.50 12.85 13.86
C SER A 39 8.41 12.02 12.95
N ASN A 40 8.01 10.78 12.63
CA ASN A 40 8.71 9.87 11.72
C ASN A 40 8.08 9.81 10.32
N ILE A 41 7.04 10.60 10.05
CA ILE A 41 6.52 10.86 8.70
C ILE A 41 7.03 12.23 8.26
N LYS A 42 8.03 12.22 7.37
CA LYS A 42 8.81 13.41 7.05
C LYS A 42 8.30 14.09 5.77
N ASN A 43 8.29 15.41 5.78
CA ASN A 43 8.15 16.27 4.60
C ASN A 43 9.50 16.96 4.32
N PRO A 44 10.48 16.26 3.70
CA PRO A 44 11.83 16.78 3.56
C PRO A 44 11.92 18.01 2.64
N ASP A 45 10.96 18.16 1.74
CA ASP A 45 10.95 19.23 0.73
C ASP A 45 10.14 20.45 1.18
N GLY A 46 9.47 20.37 2.35
CA GLY A 46 8.66 21.47 2.89
C GLY A 46 7.43 21.82 2.04
N ASP A 47 6.92 20.86 1.25
CA ASP A 47 5.75 21.10 0.40
C ASP A 47 4.47 21.13 1.24
N SER A 48 3.77 22.26 1.26
CA SER A 48 2.55 22.44 2.07
C SER A 48 1.42 21.45 1.72
N ARG A 49 1.42 20.89 0.50
CA ARG A 49 0.46 19.87 0.09
C ARG A 49 0.73 18.55 0.81
N VAL A 50 2.00 18.23 1.05
CA VAL A 50 2.38 17.05 1.84
C VAL A 50 1.95 17.23 3.30
N ASP A 51 2.15 18.41 3.89
CA ASP A 51 1.68 18.70 5.25
C ASP A 51 0.16 18.52 5.35
N THR A 52 -0.57 19.03 4.36
CA THR A 52 -2.03 18.83 4.26
C THR A 52 -2.40 17.35 4.26
N LEU A 53 -1.69 16.51 3.50
CA LEU A 53 -1.94 15.07 3.45
C LEU A 53 -1.63 14.39 4.79
N ILE A 54 -0.54 14.78 5.45
CA ILE A 54 -0.17 14.26 6.77
C ILE A 54 -1.28 14.57 7.78
N ASP A 55 -1.79 15.80 7.82
CA ASP A 55 -2.89 16.19 8.71
C ASP A 55 -4.16 15.38 8.44
N MET A 56 -4.48 15.17 7.16
CA MET A 56 -5.63 14.35 6.74
C MET A 56 -5.51 12.90 7.19
N ILE A 57 -4.32 12.30 7.05
CA ILE A 57 -4.02 10.94 7.52
C ILE A 57 -4.17 10.87 9.04
N GLY A 58 -3.70 11.88 9.77
CA GLY A 58 -3.82 11.95 11.23
C GLY A 58 -5.26 11.88 11.73
N MET A 59 -6.18 12.59 11.05
CA MET A 59 -7.60 12.55 11.40
C MET A 59 -8.22 11.16 11.26
N ILE A 60 -7.77 10.36 10.28
CA ILE A 60 -8.24 8.98 10.09
C ILE A 60 -7.52 8.02 11.04
N TYR A 61 -6.23 8.26 11.32
CA TYR A 61 -5.41 7.43 12.21
C TYR A 61 -6.06 7.25 13.58
N ASP A 62 -6.57 8.31 14.20
CA ASP A 62 -7.20 8.20 15.51
C ASP A 62 -8.51 7.40 15.49
N ALA A 63 -9.18 7.30 14.33
CA ALA A 63 -10.44 6.60 14.16
C ALA A 63 -10.31 5.16 13.62
N SER A 64 -9.22 4.80 12.93
CA SER A 64 -9.01 3.46 12.37
C SER A 64 -7.91 2.69 13.09
N LYS A 65 -8.28 1.57 13.74
CA LYS A 65 -7.33 0.64 14.36
C LYS A 65 -6.37 0.04 13.33
N THR A 66 -6.88 -0.39 12.19
CA THR A 66 -6.06 -0.99 11.13
C THR A 66 -5.04 0.03 10.61
N LEU A 67 -5.44 1.29 10.41
CA LEU A 67 -4.49 2.34 10.00
C LEU A 67 -3.43 2.57 11.07
N ARG A 68 -3.82 2.64 12.35
CA ARG A 68 -2.85 2.78 13.45
C ARG A 68 -1.82 1.67 13.45
N GLU A 69 -2.23 0.43 13.32
CA GLU A 69 -1.30 -0.72 13.28
C GLU A 69 -0.30 -0.60 12.14
N ARG A 70 -0.75 -0.15 10.97
CA ARG A 70 0.07 -0.01 9.75
C ARG A 70 1.05 1.15 9.88
N VAL A 71 0.60 2.32 10.30
CA VAL A 71 1.49 3.49 10.48
C VAL A 71 2.45 3.27 11.66
N ASN A 72 2.01 2.68 12.78
CA ASN A 72 2.91 2.32 13.89
C ASN A 72 3.96 1.27 13.49
N ARG A 73 3.70 0.47 12.46
CA ARG A 73 4.72 -0.41 11.90
C ARG A 73 5.74 0.38 11.08
N VAL A 74 5.29 1.31 10.23
CA VAL A 74 6.18 2.19 9.47
C VAL A 74 7.10 2.97 10.41
N ASP A 75 6.56 3.52 11.50
CA ASP A 75 7.28 4.23 12.55
C ASP A 75 8.40 3.36 13.17
N ARG A 76 8.05 2.18 13.68
CA ARG A 76 9.01 1.23 14.27
C ARG A 76 10.09 0.76 13.31
N GLU A 77 9.81 0.78 12.00
CA GLU A 77 10.74 0.38 10.95
C GLU A 77 11.59 1.57 10.42
N GLY A 78 11.55 2.73 11.08
CA GLY A 78 12.41 3.89 10.77
C GLY A 78 11.69 5.03 10.05
N GLY A 79 10.36 5.05 10.05
CA GLY A 79 9.57 6.15 9.47
C GLY A 79 9.48 6.10 7.94
N VAL A 80 9.06 7.20 7.33
CA VAL A 80 8.89 7.32 5.88
C VAL A 80 8.99 8.79 5.48
N SER A 81 9.54 9.08 4.31
CA SER A 81 9.46 10.42 3.72
C SER A 81 8.34 10.47 2.68
N LEU A 82 7.47 11.46 2.80
CA LEU A 82 6.43 11.75 1.83
C LEU A 82 6.91 12.87 0.91
N ARG A 83 6.81 12.67 -0.41
CA ARG A 83 7.26 13.68 -1.38
C ARG A 83 6.27 13.80 -2.52
N ILE A 84 6.18 15.00 -3.07
CA ILE A 84 5.62 15.25 -4.39
C ILE A 84 6.80 15.40 -5.33
N VAL A 85 6.84 14.62 -6.40
CA VAL A 85 7.96 14.59 -7.36
C VAL A 85 7.44 14.88 -8.77
N PRO A 86 8.29 15.37 -9.69
CA PRO A 86 7.91 15.49 -11.09
C PRO A 86 7.35 14.18 -11.64
N ASP A 87 6.34 14.26 -12.50
CA ASP A 87 5.71 13.08 -13.11
C ASP A 87 6.72 12.14 -13.79
N SER A 88 7.81 12.70 -14.34
CA SER A 88 8.92 11.95 -14.97
C SER A 88 9.68 11.03 -14.01
N ASP A 89 9.61 11.30 -12.71
CA ASP A 89 10.39 10.61 -11.68
C ASP A 89 9.64 9.41 -11.10
N ILE A 90 8.39 9.21 -11.50
CA ILE A 90 7.59 8.07 -11.09
C ILE A 90 7.81 6.91 -12.08
N GLY A 91 8.45 5.84 -11.60
CA GLY A 91 8.69 4.64 -12.40
C GLY A 91 7.55 3.61 -12.38
N GLN A 92 6.51 3.83 -11.55
CA GLN A 92 5.42 2.87 -11.28
C GLN A 92 4.02 3.48 -11.46
N SER A 93 2.97 2.64 -11.41
CA SER A 93 1.56 3.04 -11.31
C SER A 93 1.12 4.15 -12.28
N PHE A 94 1.42 4.00 -13.58
CA PHE A 94 1.04 4.98 -14.61
C PHE A 94 1.52 6.42 -14.36
N GLY A 95 2.61 6.60 -13.61
CA GLY A 95 3.12 7.93 -13.30
C GLY A 95 2.35 8.64 -12.18
N HIS A 96 1.55 7.94 -11.37
CA HIS A 96 0.76 8.56 -10.30
C HIS A 96 1.46 8.57 -8.94
N ALA A 97 2.05 7.45 -8.53
CA ALA A 97 2.74 7.30 -7.26
C ALA A 97 3.61 6.05 -7.22
N GLU A 98 4.48 5.97 -6.22
CA GLU A 98 5.36 4.83 -5.99
C GLU A 98 5.80 4.74 -4.52
N THR A 99 5.84 3.51 -3.98
CA THR A 99 6.58 3.19 -2.75
C THR A 99 8.03 2.82 -3.09
N ARG A 100 8.98 3.69 -2.76
CA ARG A 100 10.41 3.46 -2.92
C ARG A 100 10.98 2.84 -1.64
N PHE A 101 10.90 1.52 -1.56
CA PHE A 101 11.31 0.76 -0.37
C PHE A 101 12.75 1.01 0.09
N PRO A 102 13.78 1.06 -0.79
CA PRO A 102 15.17 1.24 -0.34
C PRO A 102 15.42 2.59 0.33
N SER A 103 14.79 3.66 -0.16
CA SER A 103 14.90 5.02 0.40
C SER A 103 13.87 5.32 1.48
N ARG A 104 12.94 4.40 1.74
CA ARG A 104 11.76 4.59 2.61
C ARG A 104 10.97 5.85 2.24
N GLU A 105 10.63 5.97 0.96
CA GLU A 105 9.82 7.08 0.46
C GLU A 105 8.48 6.58 -0.09
N ALA A 106 7.43 7.36 0.14
CA ALA A 106 6.18 7.28 -0.59
C ALA A 106 6.06 8.57 -1.41
N VAL A 107 6.05 8.42 -2.73
CA VAL A 107 6.09 9.55 -3.65
C VAL A 107 4.81 9.60 -4.47
N ILE A 108 4.33 10.81 -4.74
CA ILE A 108 3.19 11.08 -5.61
C ILE A 108 3.62 12.05 -6.70
N ALA A 109 3.13 11.87 -7.93
CA ALA A 109 3.41 12.78 -9.03
C ALA A 109 2.76 14.15 -8.81
N GLU A 110 3.41 15.21 -9.29
CA GLU A 110 2.90 16.57 -9.27
C GLU A 110 1.49 16.67 -9.84
N SER A 111 1.25 16.12 -11.04
CA SER A 111 -0.08 16.16 -11.68
C SER A 111 -1.17 15.50 -10.84
N THR A 112 -0.81 14.46 -10.09
CA THR A 112 -1.73 13.74 -9.21
C THR A 112 -2.00 14.56 -7.95
N ALA A 113 -0.99 15.27 -7.45
CA ALA A 113 -1.07 16.13 -6.26
C ALA A 113 -1.61 17.55 -6.52
N GLN A 114 -1.97 17.91 -7.77
CA GLN A 114 -2.37 19.28 -8.15
C GLN A 114 -3.57 19.84 -7.38
N ASN A 115 -4.33 19.02 -6.63
CA ASN A 115 -5.29 19.49 -5.65
C ASN A 115 -5.46 18.45 -4.52
N ALA A 116 -4.88 18.70 -3.33
CA ALA A 116 -5.06 17.80 -2.17
C ALA A 116 -6.54 17.60 -1.78
N LYS A 117 -7.40 18.61 -2.04
CA LYS A 117 -8.87 18.55 -1.91
C LYS A 117 -9.62 18.30 -3.23
N GLY A 118 -8.93 18.25 -4.37
CA GLY A 118 -9.57 18.16 -5.69
C GLY A 118 -9.74 16.73 -6.16
N ASN A 119 -10.49 16.57 -7.27
CA ASN A 119 -10.94 15.30 -7.87
C ASN A 119 -10.93 14.13 -6.88
N TYR A 120 -11.86 14.19 -5.93
CA TYR A 120 -12.21 13.07 -5.05
C TYR A 120 -11.14 12.67 -4.03
N PHE A 121 -10.35 13.60 -3.48
CA PHE A 121 -9.35 13.27 -2.44
C PHE A 121 -8.36 12.15 -2.86
N ARG A 122 -8.15 12.02 -4.16
CA ARG A 122 -7.27 11.02 -4.76
C ARG A 122 -5.84 11.07 -4.18
N PRO A 123 -5.23 12.25 -3.90
CA PRO A 123 -3.92 12.31 -3.25
C PRO A 123 -3.87 11.65 -1.86
N LEU A 124 -4.90 11.87 -1.02
CA LEU A 124 -4.99 11.24 0.30
C LEU A 124 -5.04 9.72 0.17
N ASN A 125 -5.91 9.23 -0.71
CA ASN A 125 -6.10 7.80 -0.91
C ASN A 125 -4.82 7.11 -1.39
N ILE A 126 -4.16 7.69 -2.40
CA ILE A 126 -2.89 7.21 -2.91
C ILE A 126 -1.83 7.21 -1.81
N MET A 127 -1.74 8.28 -1.02
CA MET A 127 -0.74 8.34 0.05
C MET A 127 -0.98 7.27 1.13
N LEU A 128 -2.24 7.00 1.48
CA LEU A 128 -2.60 5.91 2.39
C LEU A 128 -2.24 4.53 1.81
N LEU A 129 -2.44 4.31 0.50
CA LEU A 129 -2.01 3.09 -0.19
C LEU A 129 -0.49 2.93 -0.10
N GLU A 130 0.29 3.96 -0.45
CA GLU A 130 1.77 3.87 -0.41
C GLU A 130 2.31 3.71 1.01
N LEU A 131 1.73 4.38 2.01
CA LEU A 131 2.06 4.17 3.42
C LEU A 131 1.76 2.74 3.88
N SER A 132 0.63 2.20 3.44
CA SER A 132 0.27 0.81 3.73
C SER A 132 1.23 -0.17 3.08
N ASN A 133 1.63 0.07 1.83
CA ASN A 133 2.66 -0.68 1.13
C ASN A 133 4.01 -0.59 1.87
N MET A 134 4.40 0.59 2.36
CA MET A 134 5.61 0.75 3.19
C MET A 134 5.57 -0.11 4.45
N SER A 135 4.42 -0.23 5.11
CA SER A 135 4.26 -1.13 6.26
C SER A 135 4.41 -2.63 5.92
N ARG A 136 4.46 -2.96 4.62
CA ARG A 136 4.65 -4.30 4.06
C ARG A 136 6.01 -4.47 3.39
N ALA A 137 6.96 -3.58 3.65
CA ALA A 137 8.29 -3.61 3.03
C ALA A 137 8.97 -4.99 3.11
N ALA A 138 8.81 -5.71 4.23
CA ALA A 138 9.34 -7.07 4.38
C ALA A 138 8.70 -8.10 3.44
N GLU A 139 7.39 -8.00 3.17
CA GLU A 139 6.66 -8.89 2.26
C GLU A 139 7.11 -8.64 0.81
N PHE A 140 7.18 -7.37 0.40
CA PHE A 140 7.75 -6.99 -0.90
C PHE A 140 9.21 -7.41 -1.05
N LYS A 141 10.01 -7.29 0.03
CA LYS A 141 11.39 -7.75 0.03
C LYS A 141 11.47 -9.25 -0.26
N GLN A 142 10.64 -10.08 0.38
CA GLN A 142 10.62 -11.52 0.12
C GLN A 142 10.32 -11.85 -1.35
N VAL A 143 9.41 -11.10 -1.98
CA VAL A 143 9.10 -11.25 -3.41
C VAL A 143 10.31 -10.90 -4.27
N ARG A 144 10.98 -9.77 -4.00
CA ARG A 144 12.20 -9.35 -4.70
C ARG A 144 13.39 -10.28 -4.47
N ASP A 145 13.53 -10.85 -3.27
CA ASP A 145 14.60 -11.78 -2.92
C ASP A 145 14.47 -13.07 -3.77
N LYS A 146 13.26 -13.61 -3.94
CA LYS A 146 13.01 -14.78 -4.81
C LYS A 146 13.41 -14.51 -6.25
N PHE A 147 13.08 -13.33 -6.76
CA PHE A 147 13.48 -12.91 -8.11
C PHE A 147 15.01 -12.83 -8.25
N SER A 148 15.67 -12.16 -7.30
CA SER A 148 17.13 -11.96 -7.30
C SER A 148 17.90 -13.29 -7.17
N GLN A 149 17.31 -14.29 -6.53
CA GLN A 149 17.85 -15.65 -6.39
C GLN A 149 17.54 -16.55 -7.60
N GLY A 150 16.84 -16.06 -8.63
CA GLY A 150 16.43 -16.84 -9.79
C GLY A 150 15.30 -17.84 -9.53
N LEU A 151 14.62 -17.75 -8.38
CA LEU A 151 13.52 -18.64 -8.00
C LEU A 151 12.17 -18.24 -8.62
N ALA A 152 12.08 -17.03 -9.19
CA ALA A 152 10.91 -16.52 -9.87
C ALA A 152 11.32 -15.64 -11.07
N GLY A 153 10.61 -15.77 -12.19
CA GLY A 153 10.75 -14.85 -13.34
C GLY A 153 9.89 -13.59 -13.16
N PRO A 154 10.04 -12.58 -14.04
CA PRO A 154 9.34 -11.28 -13.93
C PRO A 154 7.82 -11.41 -13.75
N GLU A 155 7.19 -12.32 -14.50
CA GLU A 155 5.75 -12.60 -14.43
C GLU A 155 5.27 -13.02 -13.05
N ARG A 156 5.98 -13.98 -12.43
CA ARG A 156 5.61 -14.49 -11.11
C ARG A 156 5.89 -13.45 -10.03
N THR A 157 6.96 -12.69 -10.16
CA THR A 157 7.32 -11.63 -9.23
C THR A 157 6.30 -10.48 -9.28
N ALA A 158 5.84 -10.09 -10.47
CA ALA A 158 4.77 -9.10 -10.62
C ALA A 158 3.46 -9.59 -9.97
N HIS A 159 3.04 -10.82 -10.27
CA HIS A 159 1.89 -11.44 -9.64
C HIS A 159 1.99 -11.50 -8.10
N ASP A 160 3.13 -11.93 -7.56
CA ASP A 160 3.32 -12.03 -6.12
C ASP A 160 3.40 -10.64 -5.46
N SER A 161 3.83 -9.60 -6.19
CA SER A 161 3.79 -8.20 -5.73
C SER A 161 2.35 -7.67 -5.65
N GLU A 162 1.54 -7.92 -6.69
CA GLU A 162 0.10 -7.62 -6.70
C GLU A 162 -0.64 -8.34 -5.55
N LYS A 163 -0.18 -9.54 -5.17
CA LYS A 163 -0.75 -10.27 -4.04
C LYS A 163 -0.51 -9.57 -2.71
N VAL A 164 0.65 -8.92 -2.55
CA VAL A 164 0.95 -8.08 -1.38
C VAL A 164 0.09 -6.82 -1.42
N GLU A 165 0.00 -6.12 -2.55
CA GLU A 165 -0.85 -4.93 -2.71
C GLU A 165 -2.34 -5.21 -2.53
N TYR A 166 -2.83 -6.40 -2.89
CA TYR A 166 -4.19 -6.80 -2.60
C TYR A 166 -4.50 -6.75 -1.10
N GLN A 167 -3.53 -7.06 -0.23
CA GLN A 167 -3.73 -6.89 1.22
C GLN A 167 -3.82 -5.42 1.62
N THR A 168 -3.08 -4.53 0.95
CA THR A 168 -3.22 -3.08 1.09
C THR A 168 -4.60 -2.59 0.65
N ALA A 169 -5.12 -3.08 -0.48
CA ALA A 169 -6.48 -2.78 -0.93
C ALA A 169 -7.55 -3.21 0.10
N LEU A 170 -7.38 -4.38 0.72
CA LEU A 170 -8.27 -4.82 1.81
C LEU A 170 -8.16 -3.94 3.06
N ASP A 171 -6.95 -3.49 3.41
CA ASP A 171 -6.75 -2.58 4.53
C ASP A 171 -7.39 -1.21 4.28
N MET A 172 -7.35 -0.68 3.05
CA MET A 172 -8.07 0.57 2.70
C MET A 172 -9.57 0.47 2.97
N GLY A 173 -10.19 -0.66 2.63
CA GLY A 173 -11.60 -0.91 2.94
C GLY A 173 -11.86 -0.96 4.45
N ARG A 174 -10.93 -1.51 5.25
CA ARG A 174 -11.02 -1.50 6.71
C ARG A 174 -10.87 -0.10 7.28
N TYR A 175 -9.97 0.73 6.74
CA TYR A 175 -9.82 2.12 7.17
C TYR A 175 -11.14 2.86 7.06
N TYR A 176 -11.82 2.72 5.92
CA TYR A 176 -13.13 3.32 5.70
C TYR A 176 -14.16 2.81 6.70
N LYS A 177 -14.28 1.48 6.86
CA LYS A 177 -15.29 0.90 7.77
C LYS A 177 -15.09 1.31 9.23
N GLU A 178 -13.85 1.36 9.69
CA GLU A 178 -13.51 1.74 11.07
C GLU A 178 -13.66 3.24 11.31
N ALA A 179 -13.21 4.08 10.37
CA ALA A 179 -13.22 5.54 10.48
C ALA A 179 -14.39 6.21 9.74
N LYS A 180 -15.46 5.45 9.45
CA LYS A 180 -16.56 5.88 8.55
C LYS A 180 -17.15 7.23 8.95
N SER A 181 -17.44 7.43 10.23
CA SER A 181 -18.02 8.69 10.73
C SER A 181 -17.08 9.88 10.50
N VAL A 182 -15.77 9.70 10.66
CA VAL A 182 -14.77 10.75 10.44
C VAL A 182 -14.62 11.03 8.95
N ILE A 183 -14.47 9.99 8.13
CA ILE A 183 -14.33 10.12 6.67
C ILE A 183 -15.56 10.81 6.06
N GLN A 184 -16.78 10.45 6.50
CA GLN A 184 -18.01 11.07 6.01
C GLN A 184 -18.18 12.52 6.51
N SER A 185 -17.82 12.82 7.76
CA SER A 185 -17.95 14.19 8.30
C SER A 185 -16.93 15.17 7.71
N LEU A 186 -15.75 14.68 7.32
CA LEU A 186 -14.72 15.45 6.65
C LEU A 186 -14.85 15.45 5.12
N ASP A 187 -15.85 14.74 4.60
CA ASP A 187 -16.10 14.55 3.16
C ASP A 187 -14.88 13.97 2.43
N TYR A 188 -14.13 13.03 3.01
CA TYR A 188 -12.94 12.41 2.39
C TYR A 188 -13.28 11.34 1.32
N GLY A 189 -14.33 11.66 0.55
CA GLY A 189 -14.74 10.97 -0.65
C GLY A 189 -15.57 9.72 -0.43
N SER A 190 -16.09 9.19 -1.53
CA SER A 190 -17.02 8.06 -1.55
C SER A 190 -16.32 6.72 -1.27
N PRO A 191 -17.05 5.66 -0.87
CA PRO A 191 -16.49 4.31 -0.65
C PRO A 191 -15.61 3.81 -1.80
N SER A 192 -15.90 4.24 -3.03
CA SER A 192 -15.17 3.88 -4.23
C SER A 192 -13.68 4.23 -4.20
N LEU A 193 -13.28 5.27 -3.48
CA LEU A 193 -11.87 5.62 -3.30
C LEU A 193 -11.20 4.64 -2.35
N TRP A 194 -11.94 4.18 -1.35
CA TRP A 194 -11.47 3.28 -0.29
C TRP A 194 -11.47 1.81 -0.71
N VAL A 195 -11.49 1.54 -2.02
CA VAL A 195 -11.53 0.19 -2.62
C VAL A 195 -12.77 -0.61 -2.20
N LEU A 196 -13.88 0.10 -2.01
CA LEU A 196 -15.19 -0.47 -1.76
C LEU A 196 -16.13 -0.23 -2.96
N ASP A 197 -17.21 -0.99 -3.03
CA ASP A 197 -18.35 -0.71 -3.90
C ASP A 197 -19.37 0.24 -3.23
N GLU A 198 -20.51 0.47 -3.90
CA GLU A 198 -21.57 1.35 -3.40
C GLU A 198 -22.29 0.82 -2.16
N TYR A 199 -22.20 -0.49 -1.90
CA TYR A 199 -22.75 -1.16 -0.72
C TYR A 199 -21.71 -1.26 0.41
N GLU A 200 -20.55 -0.63 0.23
CA GLU A 200 -19.42 -0.66 1.16
C GLU A 200 -18.80 -2.06 1.32
N ASP A 201 -19.01 -2.95 0.34
CA ASP A 201 -18.32 -4.24 0.26
C ASP A 201 -16.99 -4.11 -0.47
N PRO A 202 -16.01 -5.01 -0.23
CA PRO A 202 -14.74 -4.96 -0.94
C PRO A 202 -14.97 -5.00 -2.45
N ARG A 203 -14.45 -3.99 -3.19
CA ARG A 203 -14.57 -3.92 -4.65
C ARG A 203 -14.07 -5.20 -5.32
N TYR A 204 -13.05 -5.81 -4.74
CA TYR A 204 -12.50 -7.07 -5.17
C TYR A 204 -12.69 -8.09 -4.04
N SER A 205 -13.60 -9.05 -4.24
CA SER A 205 -13.91 -10.08 -3.25
C SER A 205 -12.83 -11.15 -3.15
N THR A 206 -11.99 -11.31 -4.17
CA THR A 206 -10.88 -12.26 -4.21
C THR A 206 -9.63 -11.63 -4.84
N PHE A 207 -8.47 -12.21 -4.53
CA PHE A 207 -7.22 -11.83 -5.18
C PHE A 207 -7.28 -12.06 -6.70
N ASP A 208 -7.90 -13.13 -7.19
CA ASP A 208 -8.01 -13.38 -8.63
C ASP A 208 -8.82 -12.31 -9.37
N ALA A 209 -9.88 -11.79 -8.72
CA ALA A 209 -10.65 -10.68 -9.26
C ALA A 209 -9.82 -9.38 -9.29
N TYR A 210 -9.12 -9.07 -8.19
CA TYR A 210 -8.20 -7.95 -8.11
C TYR A 210 -7.11 -8.02 -9.18
N PHE A 211 -6.41 -9.15 -9.27
CA PHE A 211 -5.28 -9.36 -10.17
C PHE A 211 -5.70 -9.25 -11.64
N ARG A 212 -6.90 -9.76 -11.99
CA ARG A 212 -7.45 -9.57 -13.33
C ARG A 212 -7.59 -8.09 -13.66
N THR A 213 -8.18 -7.30 -12.76
CA THR A 213 -8.31 -5.86 -12.96
C THR A 213 -6.95 -5.17 -13.06
N MET A 214 -5.97 -5.51 -12.22
CA MET A 214 -4.62 -4.93 -12.30
C MET A 214 -3.90 -5.26 -13.62
N CYS A 215 -4.16 -6.44 -14.18
CA CYS A 215 -3.71 -6.78 -15.52
C CYS A 215 -4.44 -6.01 -16.63
N GLU A 216 -5.75 -5.81 -16.51
CA GLU A 216 -6.56 -5.08 -17.50
C GLU A 216 -6.24 -3.57 -17.50
N THR A 217 -5.94 -3.02 -16.33
CA THR A 217 -5.51 -1.62 -16.20
C THR A 217 -4.06 -1.45 -16.60
N GLY A 218 -3.25 -2.53 -16.59
CA GLY A 218 -1.81 -2.56 -16.88
C GLY A 218 -0.94 -2.22 -15.67
N HIS A 219 -1.49 -2.19 -14.46
CA HIS A 219 -0.74 -1.97 -13.23
C HIS A 219 0.36 -3.03 -13.04
N THR A 220 0.02 -4.30 -13.35
CA THR A 220 0.98 -5.41 -13.35
C THR A 220 2.17 -5.18 -14.30
N ASP A 221 1.97 -4.44 -15.40
CA ASP A 221 3.05 -4.17 -16.36
C ASP A 221 4.09 -3.21 -15.77
N ALA A 222 3.72 -2.32 -14.85
CA ALA A 222 4.68 -1.47 -14.16
C ALA A 222 5.69 -2.30 -13.36
N TYR A 223 5.22 -3.33 -12.65
CA TYR A 223 6.08 -4.29 -11.97
C TYR A 223 6.99 -5.04 -12.95
N ARG A 224 6.44 -5.56 -14.05
CA ARG A 224 7.22 -6.28 -15.07
C ARG A 224 8.31 -5.40 -15.68
N ASN A 225 7.97 -4.18 -16.06
CA ASN A 225 8.89 -3.25 -16.71
C ASN A 225 10.06 -2.86 -15.80
N ASN A 226 9.82 -2.66 -14.51
CA ASN A 226 10.88 -2.38 -13.55
C ASN A 226 11.78 -3.58 -13.28
N LEU A 227 11.21 -4.79 -13.23
CA LEU A 227 12.00 -6.02 -13.11
C LEU A 227 12.84 -6.27 -14.37
N GLN A 228 12.29 -5.97 -15.55
CA GLN A 228 13.03 -6.07 -16.81
C GLN A 228 14.18 -5.07 -16.85
N ARG A 229 13.94 -3.82 -16.44
CA ARG A 229 14.99 -2.80 -16.33
C ARG A 229 16.12 -3.23 -15.38
N TYR A 230 15.77 -3.78 -14.22
CA TYR A 230 16.76 -4.34 -13.30
C TYR A 230 17.60 -5.44 -13.95
N ILE A 231 16.98 -6.35 -14.72
CA ILE A 231 17.73 -7.37 -15.48
C ILE A 231 18.68 -6.73 -16.48
N ASP A 232 18.22 -5.73 -17.23
CA ASP A 232 19.00 -5.09 -18.28
C ASP A 232 20.19 -4.29 -17.73
N GLU A 233 20.04 -3.68 -16.55
CA GLU A 233 21.10 -2.92 -15.86
C GLU A 233 22.17 -3.81 -15.19
N HIS A 234 21.87 -5.10 -14.97
CA HIS A 234 22.75 -6.05 -14.27
C HIS A 234 23.28 -7.19 -15.17
N ARG A 235 23.16 -7.01 -16.50
CA ARG A 235 23.76 -7.89 -17.52
C ARG A 235 25.00 -7.25 -18.13
#